data_AF-A0A498FFN6-F1
#
_entry.id   AF-A0A498FFN6-F1
#
_cell.length_a   1.000
_cell.length_b   1.000
_cell.length_c   1.000
_cell.angle_alpha   90.00
_cell.angle_beta   90.00
_cell.angle_gamma   90.00
#
_symmetry.space_group_name_H-M   'P 1'
#
loop_
_entity.id
_entity.type
_entity.pdbx_description
1 polymer ?
#
loop_
_entity_poly.entity_id
_entity_poly.type
_entity_poly.pdbx_seq_one_letter_code
_entity_poly.pdbx_strand_id
1 'polypeptide(L)' 'MIETETASAAAPALPRELQSPRAKLVYLYLTTNGDATVSEMGESLGMKKLSLYSILKTLRNEGLVDCDGDCYVPN' A
#
# COMPACT_ATOMS: atom_id res chain seq x y z
N MET A 1 28.11 10.31 23.57
CA MET A 1 26.69 10.55 23.22
C MET A 1 26.47 9.89 21.87
N ILE A 2 25.89 8.71 21.88
CA ILE A 2 25.37 8.08 20.67
C ILE A 2 23.86 8.16 20.83
N GLU A 3 23.24 9.14 20.18
CA GLU A 3 21.80 9.13 19.98
C GLU A 3 21.51 7.98 19.02
N THR A 4 21.25 6.81 19.61
CA THR A 4 20.56 5.74 18.90
C THR A 4 19.13 6.23 18.71
N GLU A 5 18.90 6.97 17.63
CA GLU A 5 17.58 7.29 17.12
C GLU A 5 16.96 5.94 16.73
N THR A 6 16.32 5.33 17.71
CA THR A 6 15.54 4.12 17.52
C THR A 6 14.36 4.62 16.71
N ALA A 7 14.48 4.57 15.37
CA ALA A 7 13.36 4.74 14.47
C ALA A 7 12.37 3.64 14.83
N SER A 8 11.52 3.92 15.83
CA SER A 8 10.32 3.18 16.10
C SER A 8 9.54 3.32 14.82
N ALA A 9 9.67 2.35 13.92
CA ALA A 9 8.81 2.20 12.76
C ALA A 9 7.41 2.02 13.34
N ALA A 10 6.74 3.15 13.61
CA ALA A 10 5.35 3.19 13.95
C ALA A 10 4.68 2.52 12.76
N ALA A 11 4.18 1.30 12.98
CA ALA A 11 3.48 0.57 11.95
C ALA A 11 2.46 1.53 11.34
N PRO A 12 2.44 1.72 10.01
CA PRO A 12 1.53 2.66 9.38
C PRO A 12 0.14 2.43 9.94
N ALA A 13 -0.45 3.47 10.54
CA ALA A 13 -1.78 3.35 11.11
C ALA A 13 -2.72 2.99 9.98
N LEU A 14 -3.20 1.74 9.95
CA LEU A 14 -4.02 1.27 8.85
C LEU A 14 -5.32 2.07 8.81
N PRO A 15 -5.71 2.61 7.63
CA PRO A 15 -6.93 3.38 7.47
C PRO A 15 -8.13 2.57 7.96
N ARG A 16 -8.99 3.20 8.77
CA ARG A 16 -10.16 2.53 9.33
C ARG A 16 -11.24 2.27 8.28
N GLU A 17 -11.23 3.01 7.17
CA GLU A 17 -12.17 2.77 6.06
C GLU A 17 -11.89 1.42 5.37
N LEU A 18 -10.64 0.93 5.42
CA LEU A 18 -10.29 -0.36 4.86
C LEU A 18 -10.79 -1.50 5.75
N GLN A 19 -11.93 -2.09 5.42
CA GLN A 19 -12.44 -3.28 6.10
C GLN A 19 -11.89 -4.59 5.53
N SER A 20 -11.51 -4.60 4.25
CA SER A 20 -10.98 -5.78 3.55
C SER A 20 -9.53 -6.08 3.99
N PRO A 21 -9.23 -7.27 4.53
CA PRO A 21 -7.87 -7.66 4.89
C PRO A 21 -6.89 -7.58 3.72
N ARG A 22 -7.35 -7.94 2.51
CA ARG A 22 -6.51 -7.85 1.30
C ARG A 22 -6.20 -6.41 0.92
N ALA A 23 -7.16 -5.51 1.08
CA ALA A 23 -6.95 -4.10 0.76
C ALA A 23 -5.99 -3.42 1.76
N LYS A 24 -6.07 -3.79 3.04
CA LYS A 24 -5.06 -3.40 4.05
C LYS A 24 -3.67 -3.86 3.66
N LEU A 25 -3.53 -5.10 3.18
CA LEU A 25 -2.24 -5.65 2.78
C LEU A 25 -1.63 -4.91 1.59
N VAL A 26 -2.44 -4.59 0.58
CA VAL A 26 -2.00 -3.79 -0.58
C VAL A 26 -1.57 -2.39 -0.14
N TYR A 27 -2.36 -1.72 0.71
CA TYR A 27 -1.98 -0.40 1.23
C TYR A 27 -0.70 -0.44 2.07
N LEU A 28 -0.54 -1.46 2.93
CA LEU A 28 0.68 -1.64 3.72
C LEU A 28 1.90 -1.87 2.83
N TYR A 29 1.75 -2.63 1.75
CA TYR A 29 2.83 -2.85 0.78
C TYR A 29 3.27 -1.52 0.15
N LEU A 30 2.33 -0.69 -0.31
CA LEU A 30 2.64 0.62 -0.89
C LEU A 30 3.28 1.57 0.12
N THR A 31 2.77 1.65 1.35
CA THR A 31 3.36 2.48 2.42
C THR A 31 4.76 2.02 2.84
N THR A 32 5.08 0.74 2.68
CA THR A 32 6.41 0.20 3.00
C THR A 32 7.40 0.41 1.86
N ASN A 33 6.97 0.35 0.60
CA ASN A 33 7.85 0.44 -0.58
C ASN A 33 7.93 1.86 -1.19
N GLY A 34 6.99 2.76 -0.86
CA GLY A 34 6.90 4.10 -1.43
C GLY A 34 6.08 4.13 -2.71
N ASP A 35 6.37 3.25 -3.66
CA ASP A 35 5.58 3.07 -4.88
C ASP A 35 5.62 1.61 -5.35
N ALA A 36 4.66 1.22 -6.18
CA ALA A 36 4.72 -0.05 -6.90
C ALA A 36 3.77 -0.12 -8.08
N THR A 37 4.14 -0.91 -9.09
CA THR A 37 3.27 -1.33 -10.18
C THR A 37 2.33 -2.47 -9.77
N VAL A 38 1.28 -2.71 -10.57
CA VAL A 38 0.36 -3.85 -10.36
C VAL A 38 1.07 -5.19 -10.53
N SER A 39 2.10 -5.25 -11.38
CA SER A 39 2.86 -6.49 -11.60
C SER A 39 3.70 -6.83 -10.37
N GLU A 40 4.43 -5.87 -9.81
CA GLU A 40 5.24 -6.04 -8.59
C GLU A 40 4.36 -6.42 -7.39
N MET A 41 3.24 -5.72 -7.21
CA MET A 41 2.27 -6.10 -6.17
C MET A 41 1.72 -7.53 -6.36
N GLY A 42 1.48 -7.93 -7.61
CA GLY A 42 0.99 -9.27 -7.94
C GLY A 42 1.99 -10.36 -7.59
N GLU A 43 3.26 -10.14 -7.94
CA GLU A 43 4.37 -11.07 -7.68
C GLU A 43 4.68 -11.16 -6.18
N SER A 44 4.79 -10.02 -5.50
CA SER A 44 5.14 -9.97 -4.06
C SER A 44 4.00 -10.46 -3.15
N LEU A 45 2.75 -10.13 -3.47
CA LEU A 45 1.60 -10.47 -2.61
C LEU A 45 0.88 -11.75 -3.05
N GLY A 46 1.31 -12.39 -4.14
CA GLY A 46 0.64 -13.57 -4.71
C GLY A 46 -0.80 -13.30 -5.14
N MET A 47 -1.09 -12.08 -5.60
CA MET A 47 -2.44 -11.65 -5.96
C MET A 47 -2.65 -11.57 -7.47
N LYS A 48 -3.85 -11.95 -7.93
CA LYS A 48 -4.21 -11.80 -9.34
C LYS A 48 -4.35 -10.32 -9.70
N LYS A 49 -3.85 -9.92 -10.88
CA LYS A 49 -3.96 -8.55 -11.40
C LYS A 49 -5.38 -7.99 -11.33
N LEU A 50 -6.39 -8.79 -11.70
CA LEU A 50 -7.79 -8.36 -11.65
C LEU A 50 -8.26 -8.00 -10.23
N SER A 51 -7.84 -8.79 -9.23
CA SER A 51 -8.14 -8.50 -7.81
C SER A 51 -7.42 -7.23 -7.35
N LEU A 52 -6.16 -7.04 -7.75
CA LEU A 52 -5.40 -5.83 -7.44
C LEU A 52 -6.04 -4.60 -8.06
N TYR A 53 -6.41 -4.61 -9.34
CA TYR A 53 -7.10 -3.48 -9.97
C TYR A 53 -8.40 -3.12 -9.25
N SER A 54 -9.18 -4.11 -8.79
CA SER A 54 -10.38 -3.84 -8.01
C SER A 54 -10.06 -3.18 -6.66
N ILE A 55 -9.00 -3.64 -5.98
CA ILE A 55 -8.57 -3.10 -4.69
C ILE A 55 -8.02 -1.68 -4.86
N LEU A 56 -7.13 -1.46 -5.83
CA LEU A 56 -6.51 -0.16 -6.13
C LEU A 56 -7.54 0.87 -6.59
N LYS A 57 -8.61 0.43 -7.26
CA LYS A 57 -9.76 1.30 -7.56
C LYS A 57 -10.46 1.76 -6.27
N THR A 58 -10.69 0.85 -5.32
CA THR A 58 -11.26 1.22 -4.01
C THR A 58 -10.33 2.16 -3.25
N LEU A 59 -9.03 1.84 -3.15
CA LEU A 59 -8.06 2.68 -2.45
C LEU A 59 -7.98 4.09 -3.01
N ARG A 60 -8.03 4.25 -4.35
CA ARG A 60 -8.10 5.57 -5.00
C ARG A 60 -9.39 6.31 -4.69
N ASN A 61 -10.52 5.61 -4.73
CA ASN A 61 -11.81 6.23 -4.43
C ASN A 61 -11.88 6.74 -2.98
N GLU A 62 -11.23 6.06 -2.04
CA GLU A 62 -11.10 6.49 -0.64
C GLU A 62 -9.97 7.52 -0.44
N GLY A 63 -9.24 7.92 -1.49
CA GLY A 63 -8.16 8.90 -1.42
C GLY A 63 -6.88 8.42 -0.74
N LEU A 64 -6.73 7.11 -0.54
CA LEU A 64 -5.62 6.50 0.21
C LEU A 64 -4.37 6.27 -0.65
N VAL A 65 -4.54 6.19 -1.97
CA VAL A 65 -3.43 6.03 -2.92
C VAL A 65 -3.71 6.89 -4.16
N ASP A 66 -2.65 7.29 -4.84
CA ASP A 66 -2.71 7.92 -6.17
C ASP A 66 -2.09 7.01 -7.24
N CYS A 67 -2.26 7.35 -8.51
CA CYS A 67 -1.73 6.61 -9.66
C CYS A 67 -0.80 7.54 -10.44
N ASP A 68 0.50 7.34 -10.28
CA ASP A 68 1.54 8.07 -11.01
C ASP A 68 2.04 7.21 -12.17
N GLY A 69 1.49 7.44 -13.37
CA GLY A 69 1.78 6.61 -14.54
C GLY A 69 1.28 5.17 -14.39
N ASP A 70 2.21 4.21 -14.33
CA ASP A 70 1.92 2.78 -14.10
C ASP A 70 2.08 2.36 -12.63
N CYS A 71 2.62 3.26 -11.80
CA CYS A 71 2.84 3.03 -10.37
C CYS A 71 1.67 3.58 -9.53
N TYR A 72 1.50 2.98 -8.37
CA TYR A 72 0.62 3.46 -7.31
C TYR A 72 1.47 3.96 -6.15
N VAL A 73 1.09 5.09 -5.58
CA VAL A 73 1.77 5.73 -4.43
C VAL A 73 0.78 5.91 -3.28
N PRO A 74 1.18 5.71 -2.01
CA PRO A 74 0.36 6.04 -0.86
C PRO A 74 0.21 7.56 -0.74
N ASN A 75 -0.99 8.02 -0.37
CA ASN A 75 -1.28 9.43 -0.06
C ASN A 75 -1.01 9.76 1.41
#